data_AF-A0A6P6X997-F1
#
_entry.id   AF-A0A6P6X997-F1
#
_cell.length_a   1.000
_cell.length_b   1.000
_cell.length_c   1.000
_cell.angle_alpha   90.00
_cell.angle_beta   90.00
_cell.angle_gamma   90.00
#
_symmetry.space_group_name_H-M   'P 1'
#
loop_
_entity.id
_entity.type
_entity.pdbx_description
1 polymer ?
#
loop_
_entity_poly.entity_id
_entity_poly.type
_entity_poly.pdbx_seq_one_letter_code
_entity_poly.pdbx_strand_id
1 'polypeptide(L)'
;MVITRTKGQAFGFVKDSIKARLNSWKNKFLSTAGKEVLLKAVTMAMPTYTVSCFKLPIKLCKEIASLMAKCWWGEYEGKDKVHWCSWTKMMKAKMEGGLGFRNLQCFNKALLGKQIWRLIRYPNLLVSRILKAKYYPKNSILHCESPKNSS
;
A
#
# COMPACT_ATOMS: atom_id res chain seq x y z
N MET A 1 13.41 14.12 7.09
CA MET A 1 12.76 13.11 7.95
C MET A 1 13.73 11.95 8.02
N VAL A 2 14.63 11.98 9.00
CA VAL A 2 15.64 10.92 9.18
C VAL A 2 14.89 9.75 9.81
N ILE A 3 14.69 8.68 9.04
CA ILE A 3 14.14 7.45 9.58
C ILE A 3 15.31 6.74 10.26
N THR A 4 15.46 6.94 11.57
CA THR A 4 16.51 6.30 12.40
C THR A 4 16.29 4.80 12.61
N ARG A 5 15.13 4.28 12.19
CA ARG A 5 14.77 2.85 12.24
C ARG A 5 14.87 2.22 10.85
N THR A 6 15.01 0.89 10.79
CA THR A 6 14.91 0.20 9.49
C THR A 6 13.57 0.51 8.82
N LYS A 7 13.52 0.65 7.49
CA LYS A 7 12.27 0.96 6.75
C LYS A 7 11.14 -0.03 7.08
N GLY A 8 11.47 -1.27 7.41
CA GLY A 8 10.51 -2.27 7.87
C GLY A 8 9.88 -1.93 9.23
N GLN A 9 10.67 -1.49 10.21
CA GLN A 9 10.18 -1.08 11.53
C GLN A 9 9.39 0.25 11.47
N ALA A 10 9.78 1.16 10.58
CA ALA A 10 9.10 2.46 10.43
C ALA A 10 7.67 2.32 9.90
N PHE A 11 7.41 1.34 9.03
CA PHE A 11 6.09 1.09 8.45
C PHE A 11 5.37 -0.14 9.05
N GLY A 12 5.97 -0.79 10.06
CA GLY A 12 5.39 -1.96 10.72
C GLY A 12 4.00 -1.68 11.32
N PHE A 13 3.79 -0.48 11.85
CA PHE A 13 2.51 -0.06 12.41
C PHE A 13 1.34 -0.19 11.42
N VAL A 14 1.59 -0.02 10.12
CA VAL A 14 0.57 -0.14 9.07
C VAL A 14 0.08 -1.58 9.00
N LYS A 15 1.01 -2.53 9.00
CA LYS A 15 0.70 -3.97 9.02
C LYS A 15 -0.02 -4.34 10.30
N ASP A 16 0.46 -3.87 11.45
CA ASP A 16 -0.13 -4.22 12.75
C ASP A 16 -1.55 -3.67 12.89
N SER A 17 -1.79 -2.45 12.41
CA SER A 17 -3.13 -1.84 12.40
C SER A 17 -4.09 -2.61 11.50
N ILE A 18 -3.64 -3.01 10.30
CA ILE A 18 -4.44 -3.84 9.37
C ILE A 18 -4.73 -5.20 10.04
N LYS A 19 -3.72 -5.85 10.62
CA LYS A 19 -3.87 -7.15 11.31
C LYS A 19 -4.85 -7.07 12.47
N ALA A 20 -4.74 -6.04 13.32
CA ALA A 20 -5.65 -5.82 14.44
C ALA A 20 -7.09 -5.64 13.96
N ARG A 21 -7.29 -4.86 12.89
CA ARG A 21 -8.62 -4.71 12.29
C ARG A 21 -9.14 -6.05 11.77
N LEU A 22 -8.39 -6.76 10.93
CA LEU A 22 -8.81 -8.05 10.38
C LEU A 22 -9.16 -9.07 11.47
N ASN A 23 -8.35 -9.14 12.54
CA ASN A 23 -8.60 -10.03 13.67
C ASN A 23 -9.89 -9.68 14.44
N SER A 24 -10.16 -8.39 14.65
CA SER A 24 -11.40 -7.95 15.31
C SER A 24 -12.67 -8.38 14.55
N TRP A 25 -12.58 -8.52 13.22
CA TRP A 25 -13.70 -8.94 12.38
C TRP A 25 -13.80 -10.46 12.19
N LYS A 26 -12.75 -11.22 12.52
CA LYS A 26 -12.72 -12.68 12.39
C LYS A 26 -13.83 -13.39 13.19
N ASN A 27 -14.29 -12.78 14.29
CA ASN A 27 -15.33 -13.32 15.16
C ASN A 27 -16.77 -12.93 14.76
N LYS A 28 -16.94 -12.23 13.63
CA LYS A 28 -18.27 -11.86 13.12
C LYS A 28 -18.58 -12.74 11.90
N PHE A 29 -19.74 -13.39 11.90
CA PHE A 29 -20.23 -14.24 10.81
C PHE A 29 -20.49 -13.40 9.53
N LEU A 30 -19.42 -13.02 8.84
CA LEU A 30 -19.50 -12.25 7.60
C LEU A 30 -19.77 -13.17 6.41
N SER A 31 -20.74 -12.77 5.58
CA SER A 31 -20.93 -13.36 4.25
C SER A 31 -19.68 -13.15 3.39
N THR A 32 -19.51 -13.98 2.36
CA THR A 32 -18.39 -13.86 1.40
C THR A 32 -18.34 -12.48 0.74
N ALA A 33 -19.50 -11.93 0.39
CA ALA A 33 -19.61 -10.56 -0.14
C ALA A 33 -19.19 -9.50 0.90
N GLY A 34 -19.60 -9.66 2.17
CA GLY A 34 -19.19 -8.79 3.26
C GLY A 34 -17.68 -8.78 3.48
N LYS A 35 -17.03 -9.95 3.39
CA LYS A 35 -15.56 -10.06 3.45
C LYS A 35 -14.87 -9.33 2.30
N GLU A 36 -15.42 -9.38 1.09
CA GLU A 36 -14.84 -8.70 -0.09
C GLU A 36 -14.83 -7.19 0.12
N VAL A 37 -15.98 -6.64 0.52
CA VAL A 37 -16.15 -5.20 0.76
C VAL A 37 -15.24 -4.76 1.90
N LEU A 38 -15.21 -5.52 3.01
CA LEU A 38 -14.37 -5.21 4.16
C LEU A 38 -12.89 -5.17 3.79
N LEU A 39 -12.38 -6.20 3.11
CA LEU A 39 -10.96 -6.26 2.71
C LEU A 39 -10.60 -5.10 1.79
N LYS A 40 -11.47 -4.75 0.83
CA LYS A 40 -11.25 -3.60 -0.04
C LYS A 40 -11.24 -2.30 0.74
N ALA A 41 -12.17 -2.10 1.67
CA ALA A 41 -12.24 -0.89 2.47
C ALA A 41 -11.03 -0.71 3.40
N VAL A 42 -10.66 -1.77 4.13
CA VAL A 42 -9.56 -1.78 5.11
C VAL A 42 -8.20 -1.58 4.41
N THR A 43 -7.92 -2.36 3.36
CA THR A 43 -6.65 -2.28 2.63
C THR A 43 -6.46 -0.96 1.91
N MET A 44 -7.54 -0.29 1.54
CA MET A 44 -7.47 1.03 0.92
C MET A 44 -7.33 2.12 1.97
N ALA A 45 -8.25 2.22 2.92
CA ALA A 45 -8.33 3.37 3.81
C ALA A 45 -7.12 3.48 4.76
N MET A 46 -6.71 2.37 5.37
CA MET A 46 -5.71 2.41 6.45
C MET A 46 -4.31 2.84 5.98
N PRO A 47 -3.77 2.32 4.86
CA PRO A 47 -2.45 2.72 4.40
C PRO A 47 -2.49 3.90 3.41
N THR A 48 -3.64 4.47 3.03
CA THR A 48 -3.69 5.50 1.96
C THR A 48 -2.74 6.67 2.23
N TYR A 49 -2.70 7.19 3.46
CA TYR A 49 -1.81 8.29 3.80
C TYR A 49 -0.33 7.89 3.63
N THR A 50 0.09 6.78 4.25
CA THR A 50 1.48 6.32 4.22
C THR A 50 1.94 5.95 2.81
N VAL A 51 1.07 5.30 2.04
CA VAL A 51 1.28 4.91 0.63
C VAL A 51 1.31 6.11 -0.30
N SER A 52 0.68 7.23 0.05
CA SER A 52 0.72 8.45 -0.77
C SER A 52 2.02 9.23 -0.62
N CYS A 53 2.65 9.16 0.56
CA CYS A 53 3.84 9.95 0.88
C CYS A 53 5.15 9.17 0.71
N PHE A 54 5.13 7.85 0.93
CA PHE A 54 6.36 7.05 1.01
C PHE A 54 6.31 5.83 0.10
N LYS A 55 7.49 5.45 -0.43
CA LYS A 55 7.66 4.18 -1.13
C LYS A 55 7.74 3.04 -0.11
N LEU A 56 6.75 2.17 -0.10
CA LEU A 56 6.72 1.04 0.82
C LEU A 56 7.72 -0.06 0.42
N PRO A 57 8.37 -0.73 1.39
CA PRO A 57 9.17 -1.92 1.11
C PRO A 57 8.32 -3.02 0.47
N ILE A 58 8.85 -3.69 -0.56
CA ILE A 58 8.18 -4.80 -1.25
C ILE A 58 7.78 -5.90 -0.25
N LYS A 59 8.65 -6.18 0.73
CA LYS A 59 8.40 -7.15 1.81
C LYS A 59 7.12 -6.83 2.59
N LEU A 60 6.92 -5.57 3.00
CA LEU A 60 5.73 -5.14 3.72
C LEU A 60 4.46 -5.33 2.88
N CYS A 61 4.51 -4.97 1.60
CA CYS A 61 3.38 -5.18 0.69
C CYS A 61 3.02 -6.66 0.53
N LYS A 62 4.02 -7.55 0.44
CA LYS A 62 3.80 -9.01 0.39
C LYS A 62 3.20 -9.55 1.69
N GLU A 63 3.67 -9.06 2.85
CA GLU A 63 3.13 -9.44 4.15
C GLU A 63 1.66 -9.01 4.32
N ILE A 64 1.30 -7.79 3.91
CA ILE A 64 -0.09 -7.31 3.93
C ILE A 64 -0.97 -8.16 2.98
N ALA A 65 -0.48 -8.46 1.77
CA ALA A 65 -1.19 -9.32 0.84
C ALA A 65 -1.43 -10.74 1.40
N SER A 66 -0.46 -11.29 2.12
CA SER A 66 -0.61 -12.58 2.81
C SER A 66 -1.66 -12.53 3.92
N LEU A 67 -1.69 -11.46 4.73
CA LEU A 67 -2.73 -11.27 5.75
C LEU A 67 -4.13 -11.18 5.16
N MET A 68 -4.29 -10.45 4.04
CA MET A 68 -5.57 -10.39 3.33
C MET A 68 -5.98 -11.75 2.76
N ALA A 69 -5.03 -12.51 2.20
CA ALA A 69 -5.27 -13.84 1.68
C ALA A 69 -5.77 -14.79 2.78
N LYS A 70 -5.10 -14.80 3.93
CA LYS A 70 -5.53 -15.58 5.10
C LYS A 70 -6.93 -15.19 5.56
N CYS A 71 -7.22 -13.89 5.61
CA CYS A 71 -8.55 -13.41 6.00
C CYS A 71 -9.66 -13.79 4.98
N TRP A 72 -9.33 -13.81 3.68
CA TRP A 72 -10.28 -14.18 2.62
C TRP A 72 -10.65 -15.67 2.66
N TRP A 73 -9.63 -16.53 2.60
CA TRP A 73 -9.85 -17.98 2.62
C TRP A 73 -10.32 -18.46 3.99
N GLY A 74 -9.99 -17.70 5.04
CA GLY A 74 -10.46 -17.94 6.39
C GLY A 74 -9.69 -19.05 7.09
N GLU A 75 -10.02 -19.20 8.37
CA GLU A 75 -9.50 -20.23 9.26
C GLU A 75 -10.72 -20.98 9.82
N TYR A 76 -10.66 -22.31 9.83
CA TYR A 76 -11.65 -23.14 10.52
C TYR A 76 -10.90 -23.87 11.63
N GLU A 77 -11.34 -23.73 12.88
CA GLU A 77 -10.77 -24.42 14.04
C GLU A 77 -9.23 -24.31 14.17
N GLY A 78 -8.68 -23.11 13.95
CA GLY A 78 -7.24 -22.88 14.11
C GLY A 78 -6.36 -23.42 12.97
N LYS A 79 -6.96 -23.89 11.86
CA LYS A 79 -6.25 -24.31 10.64
C LYS A 79 -6.55 -23.37 9.48
N ASP A 80 -5.48 -22.88 8.85
CA ASP A 80 -5.54 -22.10 7.60
C ASP A 80 -6.24 -22.95 6.52
N LYS A 81 -7.31 -22.42 5.91
CA LYS A 81 -7.98 -23.10 4.79
C LYS A 81 -7.09 -23.13 3.55
N VAL A 82 -7.25 -24.17 2.74
CA VAL A 82 -6.55 -24.30 1.45
C VAL A 82 -6.87 -23.10 0.56
N HIS A 83 -5.83 -22.49 0.00
CA HIS A 83 -5.94 -21.40 -0.96
C HIS A 83 -6.30 -21.97 -2.35
N TRP A 84 -7.58 -21.96 -2.72
CA TRP A 84 -8.06 -22.52 -4.00
C TRP A 84 -7.61 -21.72 -5.23
N CYS A 85 -7.26 -20.45 -5.07
CA CYS A 85 -6.78 -19.60 -6.13
C CYS A 85 -5.60 -18.74 -5.65
N SER A 86 -4.67 -18.47 -6.56
CA SER A 86 -3.55 -17.58 -6.28
C SER A 86 -4.04 -16.17 -5.97
N TRP A 87 -3.43 -15.52 -4.98
CA TRP A 87 -3.76 -14.16 -4.62
C TRP A 87 -3.54 -13.17 -5.80
N THR A 88 -2.56 -13.46 -6.65
CA THR A 88 -2.29 -12.67 -7.86
C THR A 88 -3.44 -12.71 -8.87
N LYS A 89 -4.11 -13.86 -9.05
CA LYS A 89 -5.30 -13.97 -9.88
C LYS A 89 -6.47 -13.20 -9.28
N MET A 90 -6.63 -13.25 -7.96
CA MET A 90 -7.70 -12.53 -7.26
C MET A 90 -7.53 -11.00 -7.30
N MET A 91 -6.30 -10.50 -7.41
CA MET A 91 -6.04 -9.06 -7.54
C MET A 91 -6.42 -8.47 -8.91
N LYS A 92 -6.63 -9.30 -9.94
CA LYS A 92 -7.06 -8.83 -11.26
C LYS A 92 -8.43 -8.16 -11.21
N ALA A 93 -8.73 -7.32 -12.21
CA ALA A 93 -10.03 -6.69 -12.34
C ALA A 93 -11.15 -7.74 -12.49
N LYS A 94 -12.40 -7.39 -12.12
CA LYS A 94 -13.55 -8.29 -12.30
C LYS A 94 -13.76 -8.69 -13.76
N MET A 95 -13.51 -7.76 -14.68
CA MET A 95 -13.53 -7.99 -16.13
C MET A 95 -12.51 -9.06 -16.58
N GLU A 96 -11.40 -9.20 -15.85
CA GLU A 96 -10.34 -10.17 -16.13
C GLU A 96 -10.49 -11.47 -15.32
N GLY A 97 -11.66 -11.69 -14.68
CA GLY A 97 -11.92 -12.88 -13.86
C GLY A 97 -11.29 -12.86 -12.47
N GLY A 98 -10.85 -11.69 -11.99
CA GLY A 98 -10.40 -11.49 -10.61
C GLY A 98 -11.50 -10.91 -9.70
N LEU A 99 -11.14 -10.62 -8.45
CA LEU A 99 -12.04 -9.97 -7.49
C LEU A 99 -11.79 -8.46 -7.36
N GLY A 100 -10.74 -7.93 -8.01
CA GLY A 100 -10.38 -6.52 -7.96
C GLY A 100 -9.76 -6.10 -6.63
N PHE A 101 -9.06 -7.01 -5.93
CA PHE A 101 -8.22 -6.60 -4.80
C PHE A 101 -7.02 -5.79 -5.30
N ARG A 102 -6.80 -4.59 -4.76
CA ARG A 102 -5.73 -3.73 -5.29
C ARG A 102 -4.36 -4.26 -4.90
N ASN A 103 -3.45 -4.32 -5.88
CA ASN A 103 -2.04 -4.55 -5.61
C ASN A 103 -1.42 -3.30 -4.96
N LEU A 104 -1.03 -3.43 -3.69
CA LEU A 104 -0.49 -2.32 -2.88
C LEU A 104 0.77 -1.71 -3.48
N GLN A 105 1.60 -2.50 -4.16
CA GLN A 105 2.84 -2.01 -4.79
C GLN A 105 2.53 -1.15 -6.00
N CYS A 106 1.63 -1.60 -6.87
CA CYS A 106 1.19 -0.84 -8.03
C CYS A 106 0.47 0.45 -7.59
N PHE A 107 -0.39 0.35 -6.58
CA PHE A 107 -1.10 1.49 -6.02
C PHE A 107 -0.15 2.53 -5.40
N ASN A 108 0.90 2.08 -4.69
CA ASN A 108 1.94 2.96 -4.16
C ASN A 108 2.68 3.72 -5.25
N LYS A 109 3.14 3.02 -6.29
CA LYS A 109 3.79 3.66 -7.45
C LYS A 109 2.88 4.69 -8.11
N ALA A 110 1.61 4.35 -8.32
CA ALA A 110 0.63 5.24 -8.94
C ALA A 110 0.40 6.51 -8.09
N LEU A 111 0.26 6.38 -6.77
CA LEU A 111 0.08 7.52 -5.87
C LEU A 111 1.32 8.42 -5.80
N LEU A 112 2.52 7.84 -5.77
CA LEU A 112 3.77 8.61 -5.83
C LEU A 112 3.89 9.35 -7.17
N GLY A 113 3.55 8.69 -8.28
CA GLY A 113 3.47 9.33 -9.59
C GLY A 113 2.47 10.50 -9.62
N LYS A 114 1.30 10.34 -8.98
CA LYS A 114 0.32 11.42 -8.83
C LYS A 114 0.89 12.62 -8.07
N GLN A 115 1.70 12.40 -7.02
CA GLN A 115 2.37 13.50 -6.32
C GLN A 115 3.40 14.18 -7.20
N ILE A 116 4.24 13.43 -7.92
CA ILE A 116 5.22 13.99 -8.87
C ILE A 116 4.51 14.84 -9.92
N TRP A 117 3.42 14.33 -10.50
CA TRP A 117 2.62 15.05 -11.47
C TRP A 117 2.08 16.37 -10.91
N ARG A 118 1.63 16.38 -9.65
CA ARG A 118 1.16 17.60 -8.97
C ARG A 118 2.29 18.63 -8.82
N LEU A 119 3.52 18.21 -8.53
CA LEU A 119 4.68 19.10 -8.44
C LEU A 119 5.02 19.74 -9.80
N ILE A 120 4.90 18.97 -10.88
CA ILE A 120 5.11 19.45 -12.25
C ILE A 120 4.00 20.43 -12.67
N ARG A 121 2.73 20.08 -12.41
CA ARG A 121 1.58 20.88 -12.86
C ARG A 121 1.43 22.19 -12.10
N TYR A 122 1.80 22.21 -10.81
CA TYR A 122 1.61 23.36 -9.93
C TYR A 122 2.93 23.74 -9.24
N PRO A 123 3.87 24.40 -9.94
CA PRO A 123 5.18 24.75 -9.41
C PRO A 123 5.15 25.81 -8.31
N ASN A 124 4.09 26.64 -8.26
CA ASN A 124 3.96 27.77 -7.34
C ASN A 124 3.45 27.37 -5.94
N LEU A 125 3.02 26.13 -5.74
CA LEU A 125 2.64 25.64 -4.41
C LEU A 125 3.85 25.69 -3.47
N LEU A 126 3.61 26.02 -2.20
CA LEU A 126 4.65 26.04 -1.18
C LEU A 126 5.42 24.70 -1.12
N VAL A 127 4.69 23.58 -1.16
CA VAL A 127 5.30 22.24 -1.18
C VAL A 127 6.18 22.01 -2.39
N SER A 128 5.77 22.47 -3.59
CA SER A 128 6.55 22.36 -4.81
C SER A 128 7.83 23.18 -4.74
N ARG A 129 7.76 24.39 -4.19
CA ARG A 129 8.92 25.27 -4.00
C ARG A 129 9.92 24.69 -2.99
N ILE A 130 9.44 24.20 -1.85
CA ILE A 130 10.28 23.61 -0.80
C ILE A 130 10.95 22.33 -1.32
N LEU A 131 10.20 21.43 -1.97
CA LEU A 131 10.75 20.19 -2.51
C LEU A 131 11.75 20.45 -3.63
N LYS A 132 11.49 21.43 -4.51
CA LYS A 132 12.45 21.88 -5.53
C LYS A 132 13.73 22.38 -4.89
N ALA A 133 13.65 23.32 -3.95
CA ALA A 133 14.81 23.88 -3.28
C ALA A 133 15.66 22.80 -2.57
N LYS A 134 15.00 21.79 -1.99
CA LYS A 134 15.68 20.74 -1.22
C LYS A 134 16.28 19.63 -2.08
N TYR A 135 15.57 19.15 -3.09
CA TYR A 135 15.93 17.92 -3.80
C TYR A 135 16.44 18.14 -5.23
N TYR A 136 15.99 19.20 -5.91
CA TYR A 136 16.38 19.49 -7.30
C TYR A 136 16.45 21.01 -7.54
N PRO A 137 17.36 21.73 -6.86
CA PRO A 137 17.38 23.20 -6.91
C PRO A 137 17.68 23.75 -8.32
N LYS A 138 18.56 23.06 -9.07
CA LYS A 138 19.07 23.52 -10.37
C LYS A 138 18.37 22.88 -11.58
N ASN A 139 17.81 21.68 -11.43
CA ASN A 139 17.30 20.87 -12.54
C ASN A 139 15.77 20.68 -12.47
N SER A 140 15.17 20.21 -13.56
CA SER A 140 13.80 19.68 -13.55
C SER A 140 13.75 18.31 -12.87
N ILE A 141 12.62 17.96 -12.24
CA ILE A 141 12.42 16.68 -11.54
C ILE A 141 12.77 15.48 -12.42
N LEU A 142 12.46 15.56 -13.71
CA LEU A 142 12.65 14.47 -14.68
C LEU A 142 14.12 14.30 -15.13
N HIS A 143 14.93 15.34 -14.98
CA HIS A 143 16.33 15.39 -15.41
C HIS A 143 17.30 15.48 -14.23
N CYS A 144 16.83 15.25 -13.00
CA CYS A 144 17.67 15.26 -11.82
C CYS A 144 18.33 13.89 -11.63
N GLU A 145 19.64 13.87 -11.44
CA GLU A 145 20.34 12.68 -10.98
C GLU A 145 20.10 12.47 -9.49
N SER A 146 19.89 11.21 -9.09
CA SER A 146 19.70 10.88 -7.68
C SER A 146 21.03 11.07 -6.93
N PRO A 147 21.09 11.88 -5.86
CA PRO A 147 22.33 12.01 -5.08
C PRO A 147 22.71 10.66 -4.48
N LYS A 148 24.00 10.31 -4.46
CA LYS A 148 24.52 8.99 -4.05
C LYS A 148 24.06 8.52 -2.64
N ASN A 149 23.61 9.44 -1.79
CA ASN A 149 23.13 9.20 -0.43
C ASN A 149 21.59 9.29 -0.26
N SER A 150 20.82 9.19 -1.34
CA SER A 150 19.35 9.17 -1.24
C SER A 150 18.85 7.83 -0.66
N SER A 151 18.43 7.87 0.61
CA SER A 151 17.70 6.77 1.29
C SER A 151 16.22 6.73 0.91
#